data_AF-A0A344LGZ3-F1
#
_entry.id   AF-A0A344LGZ3-F1
#
_cell.length_a   1.000
_cell.length_b   1.000
_cell.length_c   1.000
_cell.angle_alpha   90.00
_cell.angle_beta   90.00
_cell.angle_gamma   90.00
#
_symmetry.space_group_name_H-M   'P 1'
#
loop_
_entity.id
_entity.type
_entity.pdbx_description
1 polymer ?
#
loop_
_entity_poly.entity_id
_entity_poly.type
_entity_poly.pdbx_seq_one_letter_code
_entity_poly.pdbx_strand_id
1 'polypeptide(L)'
;MIPDPRTFLDEVAAYIKAQLASAADRAPRLATVNPAHPAAPPSTKPRVTFDGDTALGEKSLPYLASYTPTASDRVLVLPVGNTYVIVGKVQNS
;
A
#
# COMPACT_ATOMS: atom_id res chain seq x y z
N MET A 1 15.45 28.25 -17.56
CA MET A 1 16.19 27.38 -18.50
C MET A 1 15.28 26.19 -18.77
N ILE A 2 14.80 26.02 -19.99
CA ILE A 2 13.96 24.88 -20.36
C ILE A 2 14.92 23.71 -20.61
N PRO A 3 14.77 22.55 -19.94
CA PRO A 3 15.63 21.40 -20.19
C PRO A 3 15.50 20.98 -21.65
N ASP A 4 16.61 20.54 -22.25
CA ASP A 4 16.55 20.08 -23.63
C ASP A 4 15.63 18.83 -23.74
N PRO A 5 15.02 18.59 -24.92
CA PRO A 5 14.07 17.50 -25.08
C PRO A 5 14.62 16.11 -24.74
N ARG A 6 15.93 15.87 -24.85
CA ARG A 6 16.53 14.57 -24.54
C ARG A 6 16.64 14.38 -23.03
N THR A 7 17.11 15.40 -22.32
CA THR A 7 17.17 15.40 -20.85
C THR A 7 15.79 15.15 -20.25
N PHE A 8 14.75 15.81 -20.78
CA PHE A 8 13.38 15.56 -20.34
C PHE A 8 12.94 14.10 -20.55
N LEU A 9 13.23 13.51 -21.71
CA LEU A 9 12.85 12.12 -21.99
C LEU A 9 13.63 11.12 -21.13
N ASP A 10 14.90 11.38 -20.83
CA ASP A 10 15.71 10.56 -19.93
C ASP A 10 15.18 10.63 -18.49
N GLU A 11 14.78 11.81 -18.02
CA GLU A 11 14.14 11.98 -16.72
C GLU A 11 12.78 11.26 -16.64
N VAL A 12 11.95 11.35 -17.68
CA VAL A 12 10.68 10.61 -17.78
C VAL A 12 10.93 9.10 -17.80
N ALA A 13 11.91 8.62 -18.56
CA ALA A 13 12.26 7.20 -18.62
C ALA A 13 12.79 6.69 -17.27
N ALA A 14 13.64 7.47 -16.60
CA ALA A 14 14.13 7.15 -15.26
C ALA A 14 13.00 7.13 -14.23
N TYR A 15 12.07 8.08 -14.31
CA TYR A 15 10.87 8.12 -13.48
C TYR A 15 9.98 6.89 -13.71
N ILE A 16 9.71 6.54 -14.97
CA ILE A 16 8.94 5.34 -15.32
C ILE A 16 9.65 4.09 -14.79
N LYS A 17 10.97 3.97 -14.97
CA LYS A 17 11.75 2.83 -14.48
C LYS A 17 11.77 2.73 -12.96
N ALA A 18 11.88 3.85 -12.25
CA ALA A 18 11.78 3.89 -10.79
C ALA A 18 10.38 3.50 -10.29
N GLN A 19 9.33 3.82 -11.07
CA GLN A 19 7.97 3.42 -10.77
C GLN A 19 7.67 1.96 -11.15
N LEU A 20 8.42 1.41 -12.10
CA LEU A 20 8.41 0.00 -12.51
C LEU A 20 9.32 -0.89 -11.64
N ALA A 21 10.21 -0.30 -10.82
CA ALA A 21 10.81 -1.01 -9.69
C ALA A 21 9.64 -1.47 -8.82
N SER A 22 9.40 -2.78 -8.90
CA SER A 22 8.14 -3.42 -8.56
C SER A 22 7.80 -3.07 -7.12
N ALA A 23 6.52 -3.06 -6.73
CA ALA A 23 6.19 -2.95 -5.31
C ALA A 23 6.99 -3.99 -4.51
N ALA A 24 7.30 -5.17 -5.07
CA ALA A 24 8.17 -6.19 -4.49
C ALA A 24 9.55 -5.69 -3.98
N ASP A 25 10.10 -4.61 -4.53
CA ASP A 25 11.36 -4.00 -4.07
C ASP A 25 11.16 -3.02 -2.90
N ARG A 26 9.91 -2.70 -2.56
CA ARG A 26 9.55 -1.84 -1.42
C ARG A 26 9.67 -2.64 -0.12
N ALA A 27 9.96 -1.94 0.96
CA ALA A 27 9.98 -2.58 2.28
C ALA A 27 8.55 -2.95 2.73
N PRO A 28 8.40 -4.02 3.54
CA PRO A 28 7.21 -4.25 4.34
C PRO A 28 6.82 -3.00 5.14
N ARG A 29 5.52 -2.71 5.25
CA ARG A 29 5.02 -1.55 6.02
C ARG A 29 3.93 -1.98 6.99
N LEU A 30 3.73 -1.16 8.01
CA LEU A 30 2.57 -1.25 8.88
C LEU A 30 1.47 -0.33 8.37
N ALA A 31 0.23 -0.75 8.56
CA ALA A 31 -0.96 0.03 8.24
C ALA A 31 -2.02 -0.16 9.32
N THR A 32 -2.94 0.79 9.41
CA THR A 32 -4.12 0.69 10.28
C THR A 32 -5.38 0.65 9.43
N VAL A 33 -6.24 -0.34 9.68
CA VAL A 33 -7.55 -0.44 9.03
C VAL A 33 -8.47 0.69 9.50
N ASN A 34 -9.17 1.32 8.56
CA ASN A 34 -10.11 2.39 8.84
C ASN A 34 -11.11 1.94 9.93
N PRO A 35 -11.32 2.74 11.00
CA PRO A 35 -12.29 2.44 12.06
C PRO A 35 -13.73 2.27 11.56
N ALA A 36 -14.09 2.89 10.43
CA ALA A 36 -15.40 2.74 9.78
C ALA A 36 -15.48 1.48 8.89
N HIS A 37 -14.48 0.60 8.90
CA HIS A 37 -14.53 -0.65 8.15
C HIS A 37 -15.70 -1.51 8.66
N PRO A 38 -16.68 -1.84 7.79
CA PRO A 38 -17.85 -2.59 8.23
C PRO A 38 -17.46 -4.02 8.62
N ALA A 39 -18.23 -4.60 9.53
CA ALA A 39 -18.30 -6.06 9.70
C ALA A 39 -19.02 -6.67 8.48
N ALA A 40 -18.41 -6.53 7.31
CA ALA A 40 -18.94 -6.97 6.03
C ALA A 40 -18.41 -8.38 5.71
N PRO A 41 -19.03 -9.09 4.73
CA PRO A 41 -18.50 -10.35 4.25
C PRO A 41 -17.03 -10.23 3.79
N PRO A 42 -16.26 -11.34 3.81
CA PRO A 42 -14.81 -11.41 3.53
C PRO A 42 -14.41 -11.09 2.06
N SER A 43 -15.27 -10.39 1.32
CA SER A 43 -15.01 -9.86 -0.02
C SER A 43 -14.75 -8.35 -0.03
N THR A 44 -15.07 -7.64 1.06
CA THR A 44 -14.86 -6.18 1.14
C THR A 44 -13.41 -5.88 1.46
N LYS A 45 -12.70 -5.22 0.53
CA LYS A 45 -11.31 -4.80 0.75
C LYS A 45 -11.26 -3.70 1.82
N PRO A 46 -10.48 -3.87 2.90
CA PRO A 46 -10.30 -2.85 3.90
C PRO A 46 -9.59 -1.63 3.30
N ARG A 47 -10.01 -0.47 3.79
CA ARG A 47 -9.28 0.78 3.59
C ARG A 47 -8.27 0.90 4.71
N VAL A 48 -7.02 1.17 4.38
CA VAL A 48 -5.95 1.29 5.37
C VAL A 48 -5.17 2.58 5.18
N THR A 49 -4.62 3.08 6.28
CA THR A 49 -3.66 4.19 6.30
C THR A 49 -2.31 3.63 6.70
N PHE A 50 -1.25 3.91 5.95
CA PHE A 50 0.09 3.45 6.33
C PHE A 50 0.60 4.23 7.53
N ASP A 51 1.29 3.54 8.43
CA ASP A 51 1.94 4.17 9.56
C ASP A 51 3.01 5.15 9.03
N GLY A 52 2.94 6.40 9.49
CA GLY A 52 3.83 7.49 9.07
C GLY A 52 3.45 8.22 7.78
N ASP A 53 2.40 7.80 7.06
CA ASP A 53 1.85 8.63 5.96
C ASP A 53 1.09 9.82 6.57
N THR A 54 1.53 11.04 6.27
CA THR A 54 0.84 12.30 6.63
C THR A 54 -0.23 12.70 5.63
N ALA A 55 -0.28 12.02 4.48
CA ALA A 55 -1.31 12.19 3.48
C ALA A 55 -2.58 11.44 3.93
N LEU A 56 -3.72 12.14 3.93
CA LEU A 56 -5.08 11.62 4.21
C LEU A 56 -5.59 10.67 3.10
N GLY A 57 -4.75 9.76 2.62
CA GLY A 57 -5.05 8.85 1.53
C GLY A 57 -5.27 7.43 2.05
N GLU A 58 -6.52 7.07 2.33
CA GLU A 58 -6.86 5.68 2.59
C GLU A 58 -6.67 4.83 1.33
N LYS A 59 -5.97 3.70 1.45
CA LYS A 59 -5.74 2.76 0.34
C LYS A 59 -6.58 1.52 0.54
N SER A 60 -7.32 1.12 -0.49
CA SER A 60 -8.04 -0.15 -0.49
C SER A 60 -7.08 -1.26 -0.93
N LEU A 61 -6.81 -2.21 -0.03
CA LEU A 61 -5.82 -3.28 -0.26
C LEU A 61 -6.47 -4.67 -0.24
N PRO A 62 -6.00 -5.61 -1.08
CA PRO A 62 -6.31 -7.03 -0.91
C PRO A 62 -5.69 -7.59 0.38
N TYR A 63 -6.22 -8.70 0.86
CA TYR A 63 -5.76 -9.42 2.05
C TYR A 63 -5.75 -10.93 1.79
N LEU A 64 -4.99 -11.66 2.60
CA LEU A 64 -4.97 -13.12 2.55
C LEU A 64 -6.33 -13.70 2.97
N ALA A 65 -6.80 -14.73 2.27
CA ALA A 65 -8.10 -15.36 2.53
C ALA A 65 -8.26 -15.93 3.95
N SER A 66 -7.15 -16.22 4.63
CA SER A 66 -7.12 -16.68 6.02
C SER A 66 -7.33 -15.56 7.06
N TYR A 67 -7.29 -14.29 6.65
CA TYR A 67 -7.42 -13.14 7.52
C TYR A 67 -8.75 -12.43 7.29
N THR A 68 -9.46 -12.11 8.36
CA THR A 68 -10.67 -11.28 8.32
C THR A 68 -10.34 -9.92 8.93
N PRO A 69 -10.26 -8.85 8.12
CA PRO A 69 -9.96 -7.51 8.63
C PRO A 69 -11.02 -7.01 9.60
N THR A 70 -10.60 -6.52 10.76
CA THR A 70 -11.49 -5.83 11.70
C THR A 70 -11.16 -4.34 11.72
N ALA A 71 -12.16 -3.52 12.01
CA ALA A 71 -11.98 -2.09 12.24
C ALA A 71 -10.83 -1.84 13.23
N SER A 72 -9.98 -0.86 12.90
CA SER A 72 -8.83 -0.45 13.73
C SER A 72 -7.74 -1.51 13.92
N ASP A 73 -7.75 -2.61 13.16
CA ASP A 73 -6.64 -3.55 13.18
C ASP A 73 -5.35 -2.87 12.68
N ARG A 74 -4.28 -3.01 13.46
CA ARG A 74 -2.92 -2.72 12.98
C ARG A 74 -2.41 -3.95 12.24
N VAL A 75 -2.06 -3.79 10.96
CA VAL A 75 -1.75 -4.88 10.05
C VAL A 75 -0.38 -4.75 9.42
N LEU A 76 0.25 -5.88 9.12
CA LEU A 76 1.44 -5.95 8.29
C LEU A 76 1.02 -6.05 6.82
N VAL A 77 1.58 -5.17 6.00
CA VAL A 77 1.44 -5.23 4.54
C VAL A 77 2.75 -5.63 3.89
N LEU A 78 2.66 -6.57 2.95
CA LEU A 78 3.78 -6.96 2.11
C LEU A 78 3.57 -6.47 0.69
N PRO A 79 4.61 -5.98 0.03
CA PRO A 79 4.52 -5.71 -1.38
C PRO A 79 4.46 -7.00 -2.21
N VAL A 80 3.56 -7.01 -3.19
CA VAL A 80 3.38 -8.12 -4.13
C VAL A 80 3.12 -7.54 -5.52
N GLY A 81 4.03 -7.79 -6.47
CA GLY A 81 3.93 -7.21 -7.81
C GLY A 81 3.89 -5.70 -7.76
N ASN A 82 2.81 -5.06 -8.20
CA ASN A 82 2.68 -3.59 -8.22
C ASN A 82 1.83 -3.03 -7.06
N THR A 83 1.42 -3.86 -6.10
CA THR A 83 0.56 -3.46 -4.98
C THR A 83 1.05 -3.98 -3.64
N TYR A 84 0.35 -3.63 -2.56
CA TYR A 84 0.52 -4.23 -1.24
C TYR A 84 -0.62 -5.21 -0.96
N VAL A 85 -0.31 -6.27 -0.21
CA VAL A 85 -1.26 -7.27 0.28
C VAL A 85 -1.17 -7.30 1.80
N ILE A 86 -2.32 -7.29 2.48
CA ILE A 86 -2.40 -7.45 3.93
C ILE A 86 -2.20 -8.92 4.28
N VAL A 87 -1.19 -9.19 5.10
CA VAL A 87 -0.86 -10.56 5.55
C VAL A 87 -1.65 -10.94 6.80
N GLY A 88 -1.85 -9.98 7.70
CA GLY A 88 -2.62 -10.19 8.91
C GLY A 88 -2.42 -9.08 9.94
N LYS A 89 -3.12 -9.22 11.05
CA LYS A 89 -3.02 -8.33 12.22
C LYS A 89 -1.70 -8.56 12.97
N VAL A 90 -1.11 -7.48 13.44
CA VAL A 90 -0.01 -7.49 14.40
C VAL A 90 -0.59 -7.32 15.80
N GLN A 91 -0.32 -8.29 16.68
CA GLN A 91 -0.60 -8.15 18.11
C GLN A 91 0.63 -7.57 18.80
N ASN A 92 0.47 -6.40 19.42
CA ASN A 92 1.43 -5.96 20.42
C ASN A 92 1.12 -6.74 21.71
N SER A 93 2.12 -7.50 22.19
CA SER A 93 2.10 -8.16 23.49
C SER A 93 2.31 -7.15 24.62
#